data_AF-A0A3M1IQV8-F1
#
_entry.id   AF-A0A3M1IQV8-F1
#
_cell.length_a   1.000
_cell.length_b   1.000
_cell.length_c   1.000
_cell.angle_alpha   90.00
_cell.angle_beta   90.00
_cell.angle_gamma   90.00
#
_symmetry.space_group_name_H-M   'P 1'
#
loop_
_entity.id
_entity.type
_entity.pdbx_description
1 polymer ?
#
loop_
_entity_poly.entity_id
_entity_poly.type
_entity_poly.pdbx_seq_one_letter_code
_entity_poly.pdbx_strand_id
1 'polypeptide(L)'
;MIRRSHRLARRRMLALAAGALLLAGPFAVRAASGEARELPASEAPGLPVGAKAPDFTLRDQNGNPVSLHETLKRGPVALVFYRSADW
;
A
#
# COMPACT_ATOMS: atom_id res chain seq x y z
N MET A 1 -65.57 -36.92 -30.06
CA MET A 1 -64.87 -38.11 -29.55
C MET A 1 -64.43 -37.84 -28.10
N ILE A 2 -64.33 -38.89 -27.29
CA ILE A 2 -64.61 -38.94 -25.83
C ILE A 2 -63.44 -38.56 -24.91
N ARG A 3 -63.79 -37.83 -23.83
CA ARG A 3 -63.30 -37.78 -22.42
C ARG A 3 -61.82 -38.05 -22.07
N ARG A 4 -61.32 -37.23 -21.13
CA ARG A 4 -60.84 -37.57 -19.75
C ARG A 4 -59.75 -36.57 -19.35
N SER A 5 -59.57 -36.10 -18.13
CA SER A 5 -60.36 -35.98 -16.89
C SER A 5 -59.39 -35.33 -15.91
N HIS A 6 -59.88 -34.38 -15.12
CA HIS A 6 -59.51 -34.07 -13.73
C HIS A 6 -58.07 -34.32 -13.26
N ARG A 7 -57.48 -33.29 -12.64
CA ARG A 7 -57.36 -33.24 -11.17
C ARG A 7 -56.75 -31.90 -10.74
N LEU A 8 -57.45 -31.27 -9.78
CA LEU A 8 -56.95 -30.70 -8.52
C LEU A 8 -55.80 -29.70 -8.59
N ALA A 9 -55.75 -28.63 -7.82
CA ALA A 9 -56.68 -28.05 -6.88
C ALA A 9 -56.06 -26.70 -6.49
N ARG A 10 -56.94 -25.74 -6.25
CA ARG A 10 -56.82 -24.66 -5.27
C ARG A 10 -55.71 -24.90 -4.24
N ARG A 11 -54.89 -23.88 -3.98
CA ARG A 11 -54.83 -23.23 -2.66
C ARG A 11 -53.97 -21.96 -2.70
N ARG A 12 -54.65 -20.85 -2.44
CA ARG A 12 -54.05 -19.60 -1.98
C ARG A 12 -53.33 -19.88 -0.66
N MET A 13 -52.11 -19.40 -0.50
CA MET A 13 -51.62 -18.93 0.80
C MET A 13 -50.50 -17.92 0.60
N LEU A 14 -50.86 -16.66 0.85
CA LEU A 14 -49.93 -15.67 1.38
C LEU A 14 -49.26 -16.26 2.63
N ALA A 15 -47.96 -16.04 2.80
CA ALA A 15 -47.46 -15.08 3.77
C ALA A 15 -45.98 -15.32 4.10
N LEU A 16 -45.32 -14.19 4.37
CA LEU A 16 -44.17 -14.00 5.28
C LEU A 16 -42.82 -14.55 4.78
N ALA A 17 -41.93 -13.66 4.34
CA ALA A 17 -41.04 -12.83 5.17
C ALA A 17 -39.77 -13.59 5.55
N ALA A 18 -38.64 -13.12 5.02
CA ALA A 18 -37.38 -12.94 5.73
C ALA A 18 -36.38 -12.40 4.72
N GLY A 19 -36.26 -11.08 4.69
CA GLY A 19 -35.09 -10.43 4.10
C GLY A 19 -33.83 -10.71 4.93
N ALA A 20 -32.70 -10.49 4.29
CA ALA A 20 -31.34 -10.49 4.84
C ALA A 20 -30.69 -11.87 5.07
N LEU A 21 -30.24 -12.48 3.98
CA LEU A 21 -28.99 -13.25 4.00
C LEU A 21 -28.23 -13.03 2.68
N LEU A 22 -27.42 -11.98 2.63
CA LEU A 22 -26.36 -11.81 1.64
C LEU A 22 -25.02 -11.84 2.40
N LEU A 23 -24.54 -13.05 2.63
CA LEU A 23 -23.15 -13.36 2.95
C LEU A 23 -22.29 -13.00 1.72
N ALA A 24 -21.86 -11.75 1.60
CA ALA A 24 -20.79 -11.38 0.69
C ALA A 24 -19.44 -11.66 1.38
N GLY A 25 -18.85 -12.83 1.10
CA GLY A 25 -17.41 -13.02 1.27
C GLY A 25 -16.62 -12.30 0.16
N PRO A 26 -15.30 -12.51 0.03
CA PRO A 26 -14.29 -12.82 1.02
C PRO A 26 -13.46 -11.55 1.30
N PHE A 27 -13.21 -11.18 2.57
CA PHE A 27 -12.10 -10.28 2.88
C PHE A 27 -10.77 -11.04 2.71
N ALA A 28 -10.47 -11.44 1.47
CA ALA A 28 -9.11 -11.72 1.06
C ALA A 28 -8.42 -10.36 0.92
N VAL A 29 -7.99 -9.79 2.05
CA VAL A 29 -6.96 -8.75 2.04
C VAL A 29 -5.75 -9.39 1.38
N ARG A 30 -5.59 -9.14 0.08
CA ARG A 30 -4.34 -9.42 -0.61
C ARG A 30 -3.34 -8.45 0.00
N ALA A 31 -2.57 -8.95 0.95
CA ALA A 31 -1.36 -8.30 1.40
C ALA A 31 -0.60 -7.93 0.13
N ALA A 32 -0.51 -6.63 -0.14
CA ALA A 32 0.42 -6.10 -1.13
C ALA A 32 1.80 -6.31 -0.52
N SER A 33 2.29 -7.55 -0.58
CA SER A 33 3.70 -7.85 -0.39
C SER A 33 4.38 -7.11 -1.53
N GLY A 34 4.86 -5.90 -1.24
CA GLY A 34 5.80 -5.23 -2.11
C GLY A 34 6.99 -6.17 -2.23
N GLU A 35 7.07 -6.89 -3.34
CA GLU A 35 8.29 -7.56 -3.73
C GLU A 35 9.30 -6.43 -3.89
N ALA A 36 10.16 -6.28 -2.88
CA ALA A 36 11.37 -5.51 -3.01
C ALA A 36 12.10 -6.14 -4.19
N ARG A 37 11.98 -5.50 -5.36
CA ARG A 37 12.81 -5.84 -6.50
C ARG A 37 14.23 -5.60 -6.04
N GLU A 38 14.93 -6.69 -5.79
CA GLU A 38 16.36 -6.68 -5.60
C GLU A 38 16.95 -6.23 -6.94
N LEU A 39 17.12 -4.90 -7.06
CA LEU A 39 17.94 -4.34 -8.10
C LEU A 39 19.30 -5.01 -7.91
N PRO A 40 19.91 -5.59 -8.97
CA PRO A 40 21.28 -6.05 -8.84
C PRO A 40 22.05 -4.90 -8.22
N ALA A 41 22.80 -5.18 -7.16
CA ALA A 41 23.70 -4.20 -6.58
C ALA A 41 24.73 -3.86 -7.66
N SER A 42 24.38 -2.95 -8.57
CA SER A 42 25.38 -2.21 -9.28
C SER A 42 26.02 -1.42 -8.15
N GLU A 43 27.22 -1.83 -7.77
CA GLU A 43 28.13 -0.99 -6.99
C GLU A 43 28.43 0.22 -7.88
N ALA A 44 27.46 1.12 -8.00
CA ALA A 44 27.66 2.39 -8.65
C ALA A 44 28.70 3.08 -7.77
N PRO A 45 29.88 3.42 -8.32
CA PRO A 45 30.90 4.09 -7.53
C PRO A 45 30.29 5.35 -6.92
N GLY A 46 30.62 5.63 -5.66
CA GLY A 46 30.19 6.86 -4.98
C GLY A 46 30.61 8.11 -5.76
N LEU A 47 30.07 9.27 -5.36
CA LEU A 47 30.43 10.52 -6.03
C LEU A 47 31.94 10.79 -5.93
N PRO A 48 32.61 11.17 -7.04
CA PRO A 48 34.02 11.52 -7.01
C PRO A 48 34.23 12.86 -6.30
N VAL A 49 35.44 13.08 -5.78
CA VAL A 49 35.82 14.36 -5.16
C VAL A 49 35.69 15.49 -6.17
N GLY A 50 35.12 16.62 -5.72
CA GLY A 50 34.84 17.79 -6.57
C GLY A 50 33.52 17.70 -7.34
N ALA A 51 32.84 16.55 -7.36
CA ALA A 51 31.48 16.48 -7.87
C ALA A 51 30.54 17.29 -6.96
N LYS A 52 29.57 17.96 -7.57
CA LYS A 52 28.52 18.65 -6.84
C LYS A 52 27.68 17.62 -6.08
N ALA A 53 27.56 17.79 -4.76
CA ALA A 53 26.68 16.96 -3.95
C ALA A 53 25.21 17.12 -4.42
N PRO A 54 24.44 16.03 -4.58
CA PRO A 54 23.02 16.09 -4.87
C PRO A 54 22.30 16.78 -3.72
N ASP A 55 21.30 17.60 -4.04
CA ASP A 55 20.47 18.19 -3.00
C ASP A 55 19.58 17.12 -2.37
N PHE A 56 19.33 17.27 -1.07
CA PHE A 56 18.43 16.41 -0.31
C PHE A 56 17.75 17.20 0.79
N THR A 57 16.60 16.70 1.23
CA THR A 57 15.94 17.15 2.45
C THR A 57 15.61 15.94 3.31
N LEU A 58 16.15 15.92 4.52
CA LEU A 58 15.92 14.86 5.50
C LEU A 58 15.26 15.44 6.75
N ARG A 59 14.70 14.58 7.59
CA ARG A 59 14.19 15.00 8.90
C ARG A 59 15.30 14.94 9.94
N ASP A 60 15.37 15.95 10.80
CA ASP A 60 16.20 15.92 12.01
C ASP A 60 15.56 15.02 13.09
N GLN A 61 16.22 14.92 14.25
CA GLN A 61 15.76 14.12 15.38
C GLN A 61 14.42 14.57 15.98
N ASN A 62 13.97 15.79 15.67
CA ASN A 62 12.69 16.34 16.10
C ASN A 62 11.62 16.24 14.99
N GLY A 63 11.96 15.66 13.85
CA GLY A 63 11.08 15.55 12.69
C GLY A 63 11.05 16.80 11.79
N ASN A 64 11.85 17.83 12.07
CA ASN A 64 11.91 19.05 11.27
C ASN A 64 12.67 18.78 9.96
N PRO A 65 12.24 19.37 8.82
CA PRO A 65 12.95 19.23 7.57
C PRO A 65 14.27 20.04 7.57
N VAL A 66 15.34 19.41 7.10
CA VAL A 66 16.67 20.00 6.90
C VAL A 66 17.12 19.75 5.46
N SER A 67 17.33 20.84 4.70
CA SER A 67 17.82 20.81 3.32
C SER A 67 19.33 21.05 3.25
N LEU A 68 20.02 20.31 2.38
CA LEU A 68 21.43 20.58 2.08
C LEU A 68 21.62 21.98 1.47
N HIS A 69 20.79 22.35 0.48
CA HIS A 69 20.83 23.67 -0.15
C HIS A 69 20.72 24.82 0.85
N GLU A 70 19.75 24.79 1.77
CA GLU A 70 19.57 25.84 2.78
C GLU A 70 20.72 25.85 3.80
N THR A 71 21.30 24.70 4.10
CA THR A 71 22.42 24.60 5.05
C THR A 71 23.70 25.17 4.46
N LEU A 72 23.97 24.92 3.17
CA LEU A 72 25.12 25.48 2.47
C LEU A 72 25.09 27.01 2.37
N LYS A 73 23.92 27.65 2.36
CA LYS A 73 23.81 29.13 2.43
C LYS A 73 24.35 29.69 3.74
N ARG A 74 24.34 28.90 4.82
CA ARG A 74 24.83 29.31 6.15
C ARG A 74 26.33 29.02 6.33
N GLY A 75 26.91 28.13 5.53
CA GLY A 75 28.33 27.81 5.58
C GLY A 75 28.67 26.43 5.03
N PRO A 76 29.95 26.04 5.06
CA PRO A 76 30.39 24.71 4.63
C PRO A 76 29.76 23.60 5.48
N VAL A 77 29.51 22.45 4.86
CA VAL A 77 28.83 21.30 5.49
C VAL A 77 29.73 20.07 5.45
N ALA A 78 29.87 19.41 6.60
CA ALA A 78 30.40 18.05 6.68
C ALA A 78 29.23 17.05 6.78
N LEU A 79 29.16 16.10 5.85
CA LEU A 79 28.15 15.04 5.82
C LEU A 79 28.80 13.70 6.18
N VAL A 80 28.25 13.01 7.18
CA VAL A 80 28.75 11.72 7.66
C VAL A 80 27.63 10.69 7.61
N PHE A 81 27.89 9.55 6.98
CA PHE A 81 26.99 8.40 6.99
C PHE A 81 27.43 7.42 8.07
N TYR A 82 26.49 6.97 8.90
CA TYR A 82 26.70 5.92 9.89
C TYR A 82 25.67 4.81 9.66
N ARG A 83 26.07 3.55 9.83
CA ARG A 83 25.25 2.39 9.44
C ARG A 83 24.08 2.09 10.38
N SER A 84 24.24 2.37 11.67
CA SER A 84 23.20 2.23 12.71
C SER A 84 23.51 3.18 13.87
N ALA A 85 22.45 3.71 14.49
CA ALA A 85 22.55 4.48 15.74
C ALA A 85 22.52 3.60 17.00
N ASP A 86 22.09 2.35 16.85
CA ASP A 86 22.04 1.33 17.91
C ASP A 86 23.09 0.25 17.67
N TRP A 87 23.66 -0.25 18.76
CA TRP A 87 24.65 -1.32 18.83
C TRP A 87 24.09 -2.52 19.58
#